data_AF-A0A2U8W0W4-F1
#
_entry.id   AF-A0A2U8W0W4-F1
#
_cell.length_a   1.000
_cell.length_b   1.000
_cell.length_c   1.000
_cell.angle_alpha   90.00
_cell.angle_beta   90.00
_cell.angle_gamma   90.00
#
_symmetry.space_group_name_H-M   'P 1'
#
loop_
_entity.id
_entity.type
_entity.pdbx_description
1 polymer ?
#
loop_
_entity_poly.entity_id
_entity_poly.type
_entity_poly.pdbx_seq_one_letter_code
_entity_poly.pdbx_strand_id
1 'polypeptide(L)' 'MILEAPVKIASANRIVVASLAEAMADELTAAAHAHRQEGWPETADGLLDQARHHRVQAIRLRAQAGAEDYMRAARPR' A
#
# COMPACT_ATOMS: atom_id res chain seq x y z
N MET A 1 -19.76 -23.59 -0.80
CA MET A 1 -18.35 -23.49 -0.36
C MET A 1 -17.62 -22.62 -1.37
N ILE A 2 -17.36 -21.35 -1.03
CA ILE A 2 -16.54 -20.48 -1.86
C ILE A 2 -15.09 -20.79 -1.50
N LEU A 3 -14.35 -21.30 -2.49
CA LEU A 3 -12.91 -21.53 -2.38
C LEU A 3 -12.22 -20.15 -2.33
N GLU A 4 -11.95 -19.63 -1.14
CA GLU A 4 -10.94 -18.59 -0.96
C GLU A 4 -9.56 -19.21 -1.17
N ALA A 5 -9.21 -19.46 -2.44
CA ALA A 5 -7.83 -19.72 -2.79
C ALA A 5 -7.05 -18.43 -2.50
N PRO A 6 -6.00 -18.44 -1.66
CA PRO A 6 -5.19 -17.26 -1.44
C PRO A 6 -4.61 -16.86 -2.79
N VAL A 7 -5.06 -15.72 -3.31
CA VAL A 7 -4.54 -15.17 -4.56
C VAL A 7 -3.05 -14.95 -4.33
N LYS A 8 -2.23 -15.86 -4.87
CA LYS A 8 -0.78 -15.71 -4.90
C LYS A 8 -0.48 -14.60 -5.90
N ILE A 9 -0.54 -13.37 -5.41
CA ILE A 9 -0.13 -12.19 -6.14
C ILE A 9 1.38 -12.38 -6.44
N ALA A 10 1.74 -12.53 -7.70
CA ALA A 10 3.14 -12.63 -8.11
C ALA A 10 3.94 -11.37 -7.71
N SER A 11 5.26 -11.45 -7.57
CA SER A 11 6.10 -10.32 -7.13
C SER A 11 5.85 -9.04 -7.95
N ALA A 12 5.74 -9.15 -9.27
CA ALA A 12 5.37 -8.05 -10.17
C ALA A 12 4.01 -7.41 -9.82
N ASN A 13 3.00 -8.23 -9.49
CA ASN A 13 1.69 -7.74 -9.08
C ASN A 13 1.77 -7.04 -7.72
N ARG A 14 2.65 -7.46 -6.80
CA ARG A 14 2.84 -6.76 -5.51
C ARG A 14 3.47 -5.38 -5.68
N ILE A 15 4.41 -5.22 -6.60
CA ILE A 15 4.98 -3.90 -6.91
C ILE A 15 3.90 -2.96 -7.46
N VAL A 16 3.04 -3.45 -8.37
CA VAL A 16 1.92 -2.66 -8.89
C VAL A 16 0.96 -2.26 -7.77
N VAL A 17 0.56 -3.20 -6.90
CA VAL A 17 -0.32 -2.91 -5.76
C VAL A 17 0.35 -1.93 -4.78
N ALA A 18 1.67 -2.01 -4.60
CA ALA A 18 2.41 -1.06 -3.76
C ALA A 18 2.40 0.36 -4.33
N SER A 19 2.51 0.51 -5.65
CA SER A 19 2.38 1.81 -6.32
C SER A 19 0.97 2.38 -6.21
N LEU A 20 -0.06 1.54 -6.33
CA LEU A 20 -1.45 1.97 -6.12
C LEU A 20 -1.69 2.44 -4.68
N ALA A 21 -1.15 1.71 -3.70
CA ALA A 21 -1.23 2.11 -2.30
C ALA A 21 -0.53 3.46 -2.04
N GLU A 22 0.59 3.74 -2.68
CA GLU A 22 1.23 5.07 -2.59
C GLU A 22 0.37 6.17 -3.20
N ALA A 23 -0.18 5.96 -4.40
CA ALA A 23 -1.06 6.92 -5.04
C ALA A 23 -2.26 7.27 -4.15
N MET A 24 -2.92 6.26 -3.55
CA MET A 24 -4.00 6.49 -2.59
C MET A 24 -3.54 7.28 -1.37
N ALA A 25 -2.34 7.00 -0.84
CA ALA A 25 -1.82 7.76 0.30
C ALA A 25 -1.55 9.23 -0.04
N ASP A 26 -1.09 9.52 -1.25
CA ASP A 26 -0.83 10.88 -1.71
C ASP A 26 -2.15 11.64 -1.95
N GLU A 27 -3.16 11.00 -2.53
CA GLU A 27 -4.51 11.55 -2.68
C GLU A 27 -5.14 11.88 -1.31
N LEU A 28 -5.07 10.95 -0.35
CA LEU A 28 -5.56 11.16 1.01
C LEU A 28 -4.81 12.28 1.75
N THR A 29 -3.50 12.38 1.54
CA THR A 29 -2.70 13.47 2.12
C THR A 29 -3.12 14.83 1.54
N ALA A 30 -3.37 14.90 0.22
CA ALA A 30 -3.86 16.11 -0.43
C ALA A 30 -5.26 16.50 0.05
N ALA A 31 -6.18 15.53 0.16
CA ALA A 31 -7.52 15.75 0.71
C ALA A 31 -7.47 16.23 2.17
N ALA A 32 -6.61 15.63 3.00
CA ALA A 32 -6.41 16.08 4.37
C ALA A 32 -5.94 17.54 4.44
N HIS A 33 -5.04 17.94 3.54
CA HIS A 33 -4.60 19.32 3.47
C HIS A 33 -5.76 20.27 3.10
N ALA A 34 -6.60 19.91 2.13
CA ALA A 34 -7.77 20.69 1.76
C ALA A 34 -8.73 20.87 2.95
N HIS A 35 -9.06 19.78 3.65
CA HIS A 35 -9.93 19.84 4.81
C HIS A 35 -9.36 20.68 5.97
N ARG A 36 -8.04 20.69 6.19
CA ARG A 36 -7.45 21.62 7.17
C ARG A 36 -7.64 23.08 6.77
N GLN A 37 -7.51 23.41 5.49
CA GLN A 37 -7.73 24.78 5.00
C GLN A 37 -9.20 25.20 5.13
N GLU A 38 -10.12 24.25 5.00
CA GLU A 38 -11.56 24.46 5.18
C GLU A 38 -11.99 24.54 6.66
N GLY A 39 -11.06 24.30 7.60
CA GLY A 39 -11.32 24.37 9.04
C GLY A 39 -11.88 23.08 9.66
N TRP A 40 -11.62 21.92 9.02
CA TRP A 40 -12.13 20.60 9.42
C TRP A 40 -10.96 19.70 9.86
N PRO A 41 -10.28 20.02 10.99
CA PRO A 41 -9.04 19.36 11.37
C PRO A 41 -9.24 17.89 11.76
N GLU A 42 -10.37 17.51 12.37
CA GLU A 42 -10.64 16.12 12.75
C GLU A 42 -10.79 15.21 11.53
N THR A 43 -11.48 15.69 10.50
CA THR A 43 -11.61 14.97 9.22
C THR A 43 -10.25 14.83 8.55
N ALA A 44 -9.43 15.89 8.57
CA ALA A 44 -8.08 15.83 8.02
C ALA A 44 -7.19 14.82 8.75
N ASP A 45 -7.27 14.73 10.07
CA ASP A 45 -6.50 13.77 10.85
C ASP A 45 -6.92 12.32 10.53
N GLY A 46 -8.22 12.06 10.38
CA GLY A 46 -8.72 10.76 9.94
C GLY A 46 -8.20 10.35 8.55
N LEU A 47 -8.11 11.30 7.62
CA LEU A 47 -7.53 11.08 6.28
C LEU A 47 -6.01 10.83 6.35
N LEU A 48 -5.29 11.53 7.22
CA LEU A 48 -3.85 11.31 7.42
C LEU A 48 -3.57 9.92 8.01
N ASP A 49 -4.42 9.43 8.91
CA ASP A 49 -4.32 8.07 9.45
C ASP A 49 -4.50 7.01 8.35
N GLN A 50 -5.47 7.22 7.46
CA GLN A 50 -5.66 6.36 6.28
C GLN A 50 -4.48 6.43 5.32
N ALA A 51 -3.96 7.63 5.03
CA ALA A 51 -2.78 7.81 4.20
C ALA A 51 -1.56 7.07 4.78
N ARG A 52 -1.37 7.15 6.11
CA ARG A 52 -0.31 6.42 6.82
C ARG A 52 -0.51 4.90 6.68
N HIS A 53 -1.74 4.41 6.80
CA HIS A 53 -2.04 2.99 6.62
C HIS A 53 -1.60 2.51 5.23
N HIS A 54 -1.97 3.23 4.17
CA HIS A 54 -1.60 2.86 2.80
C HIS A 54 -0.10 2.95 2.54
N ARG A 55 0.61 3.95 3.09
CA ARG A 55 2.09 4.00 3.03
C ARG A 55 2.74 2.77 3.65
N VAL A 56 2.27 2.35 4.83
CA VAL A 56 2.79 1.13 5.48
C VAL A 56 2.49 -0.12 4.64
N GLN A 57 1.30 -0.22 4.04
CA GLN A 57 0.97 -1.33 3.15
C GLN A 57 1.90 -1.37 1.92
N ALA A 58 2.16 -0.23 1.28
CA ALA A 58 3.05 -0.13 0.14
C ALA A 58 4.47 -0.62 0.47
N ILE A 59 5.03 -0.19 1.61
CA ILE A 59 6.35 -0.64 2.08
C ILE A 59 6.37 -2.15 2.30
N ARG A 60 5.33 -2.71 2.94
CA ARG A 60 5.23 -4.16 3.16
C ARG A 60 5.17 -4.95 1.86
N LEU A 61 4.41 -4.49 0.88
CA LEU A 61 4.29 -5.15 -0.42
C LEU A 61 5.62 -5.15 -1.19
N ARG A 62 6.35 -4.03 -1.17
CA ARG A 62 7.70 -3.96 -1.76
C ARG A 62 8.69 -4.87 -1.06
N ALA A 63 8.67 -4.89 0.28
CA ALA A 63 9.53 -5.79 1.05
C ALA A 63 9.24 -7.27 0.75
N GLN A 64 7.95 -7.64 0.62
CA GLN A 64 7.55 -8.99 0.23
C GLN A 64 7.98 -9.33 -1.20
N ALA A 65 7.82 -8.41 -2.15
CA ALA A 65 8.27 -8.60 -3.53
C ALA A 65 9.79 -8.83 -3.59
N GLY A 66 10.57 -7.99 -2.89
CA GLY A 66 12.03 -8.14 -2.81
C GLY A 66 12.46 -9.46 -2.15
N ALA A 67 11.77 -9.90 -1.10
CA ALA A 67 12.04 -11.19 -0.46
C ALA A 67 11.76 -12.37 -1.40
N GLU A 68 10.69 -12.32 -2.19
CA GLU A 68 10.40 -13.36 -3.18
C GLU A 68 11.43 -13.42 -4.30
N ASP A 69 11.84 -12.27 -4.82
CA ASP A 69 12.85 -12.19 -5.87
C ASP A 69 14.20 -12.73 -5.37
N TYR A 70 14.57 -12.42 -4.11
CA TYR A 70 15.74 -12.99 -3.46
C TYR A 70 15.65 -14.52 -3.32
N MET A 71 14.52 -15.04 -2.80
CA MET A 71 14.31 -16.48 -2.65
C MET A 71 14.35 -17.22 -4.00
N ARG A 72 13.84 -16.58 -5.07
CA ARG A 72 13.91 -17.13 -6.42
C ARG A 72 15.34 -17.19 -6.95
N ALA A 73 16.15 -16.16 -6.70
CA ALA A 73 17.55 -16.11 -7.09
C ALA A 73 18.42 -17.11 -6.30
N ALA A 74 18.08 -17.37 -5.04
CA ALA A 74 18.84 -18.26 -4.16
C ALA A 74 18.52 -19.77 -4.33
N ARG A 75 17.53 -20.14 -5.15
CA ARG A 75 17.22 -21.57 -5.41
C ARG A 75 18.29 -22.20 -6.31
N PRO A 76 18.99 -23.26 -5.86
CA PRO A 76 19.88 -24.02 -6.72
C PRO A 76 19.06 -24.70 -7.83
N ARG A 77 19.62 -24.72 -9.05
CA ARG A 77 19.00 -25.31 -10.24
C ARG A 77 18.83 -26.81 -10.13
#